data_AF-A0A4Q3E0S1-F1
#
_entry.id   AF-A0A4Q3E0S1-F1
#
_cell.length_a   1.000
_cell.length_b   1.000
_cell.length_c   1.000
_cell.angle_alpha   90.00
_cell.angle_beta   90.00
_cell.angle_gamma   90.00
#
_symmetry.space_group_name_H-M   'P 1'
#
loop_
_entity.id
_entity.type
_entity.pdbx_description
1 polymer ?
#
loop_
_entity_poly.entity_id
_entity_poly.type
_entity_poly.pdbx_seq_one_letter_code
_entity_poly.pdbx_strand_id
1 'polypeptide(L)'
;MKTVIHNIFSLLLILHASHAAGQQYRFSDGLYRVPYSNGVTASIASNVWSHSPLGCMDIIAQNCTDCGIVAAAGGWIRAIRDFHNTSCGGSSCCPEFNNFIILEHPNGEWSSYIHLKQNSITNLGHEIDDWVDVGTLLGYEGTVGCSTGQHLHLEVSRPRDRTNAWDNYDGVLRRHGELLNPVICSSGNGMFIEGQTYTAGNCSFNCATSLNLSGNVTNSVQRADNTISSTAVFSADGTGMYRAGTEIVFTPGFAASRGVMFTAQVKTCNQN
;
A
#
# COMPACT_ATOMS: atom_id res chain seq x y z
N MET A 1 5.24 -19.13 28.43
CA MET A 1 3.93 -19.58 27.90
C MET A 1 4.02 -19.41 26.39
N LYS A 2 3.90 -20.48 25.60
CA LYS A 2 3.91 -20.40 24.12
C LYS A 2 2.50 -20.01 23.69
N THR A 3 2.34 -18.91 22.96
CA THR A 3 1.06 -18.54 22.36
C THR A 3 1.09 -18.97 20.91
N VAL A 4 0.11 -19.81 20.53
CA VAL A 4 0.01 -20.36 19.18
C VAL A 4 -1.36 -20.00 18.63
N ILE A 5 -1.38 -19.40 17.42
CA ILE A 5 -2.62 -19.06 16.72
C ILE A 5 -2.88 -20.14 15.68
N HIS A 6 -3.94 -20.93 15.89
CA HIS A 6 -4.50 -21.85 14.91
C HIS A 6 -5.86 -21.32 14.47
N ASN A 7 -6.22 -21.55 13.20
CA ASN A 7 -7.48 -21.14 12.56
C ASN A 7 -8.66 -21.00 13.54
N ILE A 8 -9.13 -19.74 13.66
CA ILE A 8 -10.45 -19.22 14.08
C ILE A 8 -10.30 -18.06 15.08
N PHE A 9 -10.89 -16.91 14.69
CA PHE A 9 -11.01 -15.61 15.37
C PHE A 9 -9.70 -14.81 15.59
N SER A 10 -9.59 -13.71 14.84
CA SER A 10 -8.64 -12.62 15.09
C SER A 10 -8.73 -12.15 16.55
N LEU A 11 -7.69 -12.41 17.33
CA LEU A 11 -7.58 -11.88 18.69
C LEU A 11 -6.99 -10.46 18.61
N LEU A 12 -7.85 -9.44 18.71
CA LEU A 12 -7.43 -8.05 18.84
C LEU A 12 -7.18 -7.76 20.33
N LEU A 13 -5.92 -7.74 20.76
CA LEU A 13 -5.53 -7.37 22.12
C LEU A 13 -5.44 -5.84 22.23
N ILE A 14 -6.51 -5.17 22.70
CA ILE A 14 -6.51 -3.71 22.91
C ILE A 14 -6.23 -3.41 24.39
N LEU A 15 -5.00 -3.03 24.73
CA LEU A 15 -4.65 -2.45 26.03
C LEU A 15 -4.86 -0.93 25.97
N HIS A 16 -5.93 -0.45 26.60
CA HIS A 16 -6.22 0.98 26.72
C HIS A 16 -5.43 1.64 27.85
N ALA A 17 -4.55 2.57 27.48
CA ALA A 17 -4.21 3.73 28.29
C ALA A 17 -3.85 4.87 27.34
N SER A 18 -4.43 6.05 27.56
CA SER A 18 -4.33 7.25 26.73
C SER A 18 -2.93 7.86 26.77
N HIS A 19 -2.14 7.62 25.74
CA HIS A 19 -1.07 8.49 25.25
C HIS A 19 -1.33 8.63 23.74
N ALA A 20 -1.07 9.79 23.15
CA ALA A 20 -1.30 10.04 21.73
C ALA A 20 -0.35 9.16 20.88
N ALA A 21 -0.73 7.91 20.66
CA ALA A 21 -0.13 7.08 19.63
C ALA A 21 -0.39 7.79 18.30
N GLY A 22 0.66 8.00 17.50
CA GLY A 22 0.50 8.54 16.15
C GLY A 22 -0.58 7.75 15.39
N GLN A 23 -1.30 8.40 14.48
CA GLN A 23 -2.37 7.75 13.73
C GLN A 23 -1.82 6.50 13.04
N GLN A 24 -2.30 5.33 13.44
CA GLN A 24 -1.86 4.07 12.88
C GLN A 24 -2.78 3.66 11.73
N TYR A 25 -2.20 3.07 10.69
CA TYR A 25 -2.92 2.59 9.51
C TYR A 25 -2.90 1.07 9.48
N ARG A 26 -4.08 0.46 9.35
CA ARG A 26 -4.18 -0.99 9.20
C ARG A 26 -3.53 -1.42 7.90
N PHE A 27 -2.89 -2.59 7.93
CA PHE A 27 -2.38 -3.20 6.71
C PHE A 27 -3.52 -3.60 5.77
N SER A 28 -3.28 -3.45 4.46
CA SER A 28 -4.15 -4.01 3.43
C SER A 28 -4.20 -5.53 3.56
N ASP A 29 -5.36 -6.14 3.31
CA ASP A 29 -5.50 -7.58 3.18
C ASP A 29 -4.84 -8.08 1.89
N GLY A 30 -4.91 -7.28 0.81
CA GLY A 30 -4.31 -7.57 -0.49
C GLY A 30 -2.81 -7.35 -0.52
N LEU A 31 -2.16 -7.94 -1.54
CA LEU A 31 -0.75 -7.73 -1.84
C LEU A 31 -0.60 -6.74 -3.00
N TYR A 32 0.31 -5.79 -2.82
CA TYR A 32 0.57 -4.72 -3.78
C TYR A 32 2.03 -4.74 -4.22
N ARG A 33 2.35 -4.53 -5.49
CA ARG A 33 3.73 -4.27 -5.95
C ARG A 33 4.04 -2.78 -5.89
N VAL A 34 5.33 -2.45 -5.99
CA VAL A 34 5.76 -1.08 -6.33
C VAL A 34 5.11 -0.71 -7.68
N PRO A 35 4.31 0.37 -7.77
CA PRO A 35 3.42 0.67 -8.90
C PRO A 35 4.13 1.29 -10.10
N TYR A 36 5.35 0.85 -10.42
CA TYR A 36 6.06 1.24 -11.63
C TYR A 36 6.44 0.04 -12.49
N SER A 37 6.71 0.31 -13.77
CA SER A 37 7.27 -0.65 -14.72
C SER A 37 8.51 -1.36 -14.14
N ASN A 38 8.68 -2.64 -14.47
CA ASN A 38 9.79 -3.45 -13.98
C ASN A 38 11.15 -2.77 -14.23
N GLY A 39 12.01 -2.71 -13.21
CA GLY A 39 13.35 -2.11 -13.27
C GLY A 39 13.40 -0.60 -12.94
N VAL A 40 12.26 0.08 -12.85
CA VAL A 40 12.21 1.46 -12.32
C VAL A 40 12.53 1.43 -10.83
N THR A 41 13.41 2.30 -10.36
CA THR A 41 13.62 2.51 -8.93
C THR A 41 12.70 3.62 -8.45
N ALA A 42 12.10 3.43 -7.28
CA ALA A 42 11.04 4.27 -6.76
C ALA A 42 11.37 4.68 -5.32
N SER A 43 11.55 5.98 -5.11
CA SER A 43 11.81 6.58 -3.80
C SER A 43 10.50 6.93 -3.13
N ILE A 44 10.32 6.51 -1.87
CA ILE A 44 9.13 6.88 -1.08
C ILE A 44 9.38 8.26 -0.48
N ALA A 45 8.79 9.29 -1.08
CA ALA A 45 8.95 10.67 -0.64
C ALA A 45 8.17 10.94 0.64
N SER A 46 6.97 10.36 0.74
CA SER A 46 6.13 10.37 1.94
C SER A 46 5.36 9.06 2.02
N ASN A 47 5.01 8.64 3.23
CA ASN A 47 4.22 7.44 3.46
C ASN A 47 2.94 7.77 4.24
N VAL A 48 2.18 6.73 4.58
CA VAL A 48 0.88 6.87 5.28
C VAL A 48 0.95 7.69 6.58
N TRP A 49 2.12 7.81 7.21
CA TRP A 49 2.30 8.58 8.44
C TRP A 49 2.89 9.98 8.25
N SER A 50 3.47 10.29 7.08
CA SER A 50 4.16 11.56 6.84
C SER A 50 3.53 12.42 5.74
N HIS A 51 2.70 11.84 4.88
CA HIS A 51 1.97 12.58 3.86
C HIS A 51 0.96 13.58 4.48
N SER A 52 0.71 14.71 3.82
CA SER A 52 -0.35 15.67 4.19
C SER A 52 -1.37 15.77 3.07
N PRO A 53 -2.60 15.24 3.22
CA PRO A 53 -3.17 14.60 4.42
C PRO A 53 -2.63 13.18 4.68
N LEU A 54 -2.66 12.74 5.94
CA LEU A 54 -2.16 11.43 6.34
C LEU A 54 -2.92 10.28 5.63
N GLY A 55 -2.25 9.14 5.48
CA GLY A 55 -2.79 7.89 4.92
C GLY A 55 -2.58 7.71 3.42
N CYS A 56 -2.02 8.72 2.76
CA CYS A 56 -1.62 8.67 1.35
C CYS A 56 -0.10 8.45 1.25
N MET A 57 0.41 8.27 0.03
CA MET A 57 1.83 8.07 -0.22
C MET A 57 2.25 8.79 -1.49
N ASP A 58 3.36 9.52 -1.45
CA ASP A 58 4.03 10.02 -2.64
C ASP A 58 5.23 9.16 -2.98
N ILE A 59 5.27 8.70 -4.22
CA ILE A 59 6.33 7.86 -4.75
C ILE A 59 6.96 8.57 -5.93
N ILE A 60 8.28 8.73 -5.92
CA ILE A 60 9.02 9.40 -6.97
C ILE A 60 9.77 8.34 -7.77
N ALA A 61 9.44 8.23 -9.06
CA ALA A 61 10.21 7.39 -9.96
C ALA A 61 11.61 7.97 -10.20
N GLN A 62 12.57 7.08 -10.33
CA GLN A 62 13.95 7.37 -10.66
C GLN A 62 14.31 6.56 -11.93
N ASN A 63 15.42 6.90 -12.57
CA ASN A 63 15.98 6.16 -13.71
C ASN A 63 15.03 5.87 -14.89
N CYS A 64 14.06 6.76 -15.15
CA CYS A 64 13.17 6.71 -16.31
C CYS A 64 12.85 8.13 -16.82
N THR A 65 12.43 8.21 -18.09
CA THR A 65 12.01 9.49 -18.74
C THR A 65 10.50 9.55 -18.88
N ASP A 66 9.86 8.47 -19.35
CA ASP A 66 8.41 8.27 -19.29
C ASP A 66 8.13 7.12 -18.31
N CYS A 67 8.04 7.46 -17.03
CA CYS A 67 7.93 6.50 -15.94
C CYS A 67 6.53 5.87 -15.94
N GLY A 68 6.44 4.64 -16.46
CA GLY A 68 5.18 3.91 -16.55
C GLY A 68 4.66 3.52 -15.17
N ILE A 69 3.42 3.91 -14.87
CA ILE A 69 2.67 3.51 -13.68
C ILE A 69 1.92 2.23 -14.01
N VAL A 70 2.02 1.23 -13.14
CA VAL A 70 1.37 -0.08 -13.34
C VAL A 70 0.40 -0.40 -12.21
N ALA A 71 -0.56 -1.28 -12.47
CA ALA A 71 -1.47 -1.80 -11.46
C ALA A 71 -0.67 -2.47 -10.32
N ALA A 72 -0.76 -1.89 -9.13
CA ALA A 72 -0.11 -2.42 -7.93
C ALA A 72 -0.74 -3.74 -7.49
N ALA A 73 -2.04 -3.90 -7.72
CA ALA A 73 -2.77 -5.15 -7.60
C ALA A 73 -3.80 -5.22 -8.74
N GLY A 74 -4.17 -6.44 -9.16
CA GLY A 74 -5.17 -6.63 -10.21
C GLY A 74 -6.55 -6.16 -9.77
N GLY A 75 -7.34 -5.64 -10.69
CA GLY A 75 -8.65 -5.08 -10.37
C GLY A 75 -9.42 -4.60 -11.59
N TRP A 76 -10.65 -4.15 -11.34
CA TRP A 76 -11.47 -3.48 -12.34
C TRP A 76 -11.26 -1.98 -12.29
N ILE A 77 -11.14 -1.36 -13.46
CA ILE A 77 -11.10 0.09 -13.59
C ILE A 77 -12.48 0.66 -13.26
N ARG A 78 -12.56 1.57 -12.28
CA ARG A 78 -13.83 2.20 -11.84
C ARG A 78 -13.92 3.67 -12.15
N ALA A 79 -12.78 4.33 -12.34
CA ALA A 79 -12.76 5.72 -12.79
C ALA A 79 -11.48 6.00 -13.58
N ILE A 80 -11.63 6.82 -14.63
CA ILE A 80 -10.52 7.40 -15.39
C ILE A 80 -10.80 8.90 -15.52
N ARG A 81 -9.76 9.70 -15.27
CA ARG A 81 -9.66 11.09 -15.72
C ARG A 81 -8.23 11.31 -16.18
N ASP A 82 -8.03 11.65 -17.43
CA ASP A 82 -6.67 11.91 -17.92
C ASP A 82 -6.58 13.06 -18.94
N PHE A 83 -7.63 13.86 -19.11
CA PHE A 83 -7.66 14.90 -20.14
C PHE A 83 -7.07 16.24 -19.69
N HIS A 84 -6.71 16.43 -18.41
CA HIS A 84 -6.14 17.70 -17.95
C HIS A 84 -4.65 17.81 -18.26
N ASN A 85 -4.17 19.04 -18.43
CA ASN A 85 -2.76 19.39 -18.62
C ASN A 85 -2.28 20.50 -17.67
N THR A 86 -3.14 20.93 -16.74
CA THR A 86 -2.81 21.97 -15.77
C THR A 86 -1.99 21.39 -14.64
N SER A 87 -0.89 22.03 -14.29
CA SER A 87 -0.07 21.69 -13.13
C SER A 87 -0.06 22.87 -12.15
N CYS A 88 -0.21 22.57 -10.87
CA CYS A 88 -0.24 23.57 -9.80
C CYS A 88 0.29 22.96 -8.51
N GLY A 89 0.92 23.76 -7.65
CA GLY A 89 1.53 23.25 -6.42
C GLY A 89 1.47 24.24 -5.27
N GLY A 90 1.85 23.77 -4.08
CA GLY A 90 1.91 24.57 -2.87
C GLY A 90 0.56 25.19 -2.50
N SER A 91 0.55 26.48 -2.17
CA SER A 91 -0.66 27.21 -1.76
C SER A 91 -1.69 27.43 -2.87
N SER A 92 -1.34 27.16 -4.12
CA SER A 92 -2.23 27.28 -5.30
C SER A 92 -2.67 25.92 -5.83
N CYS A 93 -2.72 24.91 -4.96
CA CYS A 93 -3.22 23.56 -5.24
C CYS A 93 -4.58 23.60 -5.96
N CYS A 94 -4.72 22.80 -7.02
CA CYS A 94 -5.87 22.74 -7.92
C CYS A 94 -6.27 21.27 -8.17
N PRO A 95 -6.71 20.57 -7.11
CA PRO A 95 -6.94 19.12 -7.13
C PRO A 95 -8.06 18.71 -8.12
N GLU A 96 -8.93 19.62 -8.53
CA GLU A 96 -9.91 19.40 -9.60
C GLU A 96 -9.30 18.98 -10.94
N PHE A 97 -8.05 19.39 -11.19
CA PHE A 97 -7.33 19.07 -12.42
C PHE A 97 -6.52 17.78 -12.33
N ASN A 98 -6.56 17.06 -11.20
CA ASN A 98 -5.88 15.78 -11.07
C ASN A 98 -6.30 14.82 -12.18
N ASN A 99 -5.32 14.22 -12.85
CA ASN A 99 -5.54 13.04 -13.67
C ASN A 99 -5.31 11.79 -12.81
N PHE A 100 -6.21 10.83 -12.91
CA PHE A 100 -6.21 9.63 -12.09
C PHE A 100 -6.83 8.42 -12.77
N ILE A 101 -6.48 7.25 -12.25
CA ILE A 101 -7.18 5.98 -12.48
C ILE A 101 -7.43 5.31 -11.14
N ILE A 102 -8.62 4.71 -10.99
CA ILE A 102 -9.03 4.04 -9.75
C ILE A 102 -9.38 2.59 -10.05
N LEU A 103 -8.82 1.68 -9.26
CA LEU A 103 -9.06 0.25 -9.36
C LEU A 103 -9.83 -0.27 -8.15
N GLU A 104 -10.84 -1.09 -8.41
CA GLU A 104 -11.48 -1.95 -7.41
C GLU A 104 -10.85 -3.36 -7.46
N HIS A 105 -10.45 -3.89 -6.31
CA HIS A 105 -9.83 -5.20 -6.21
C HIS A 105 -10.84 -6.28 -5.74
N PRO A 106 -10.62 -7.57 -6.07
CA PRO A 106 -11.50 -8.67 -5.66
C PRO A 106 -11.74 -8.81 -4.16
N ASN A 107 -10.78 -8.38 -3.34
CA ASN A 107 -10.85 -8.42 -1.88
C ASN A 107 -11.66 -7.25 -1.27
N GLY A 108 -12.22 -6.37 -2.12
CA GLY A 108 -13.00 -5.20 -1.71
C GLY A 108 -12.17 -3.98 -1.35
N GLU A 109 -10.84 -4.04 -1.49
CA GLU A 109 -9.97 -2.87 -1.39
C GLU A 109 -9.92 -2.13 -2.73
N TRP A 110 -9.58 -0.85 -2.68
CA TRP A 110 -9.52 0.05 -3.82
C TRP A 110 -8.18 0.75 -3.83
N SER A 111 -7.62 1.03 -5.00
CA SER A 111 -6.42 1.86 -5.17
C SER A 111 -6.65 3.01 -6.13
N SER A 112 -6.09 4.18 -5.82
CA SER A 112 -6.13 5.36 -6.68
C SER A 112 -4.71 5.80 -7.00
N TYR A 113 -4.48 6.05 -8.29
CA TYR A 113 -3.22 6.50 -8.86
C TYR A 113 -3.44 7.90 -9.42
N ILE A 114 -2.77 8.91 -8.88
CA ILE A 114 -3.04 10.33 -9.17
C ILE A 114 -1.78 11.01 -9.73
N HIS A 115 -1.98 12.13 -10.43
CA HIS A 115 -0.99 12.96 -11.13
C HIS A 115 -0.48 12.37 -12.45
N LEU A 116 -1.31 11.55 -13.11
CA LEU A 116 -0.95 10.93 -14.39
C LEU A 116 -0.85 11.96 -15.52
N LYS A 117 0.03 11.71 -16.47
CA LYS A 117 0.23 12.54 -17.66
C LYS A 117 -1.04 12.59 -18.51
N GLN A 118 -1.28 13.73 -19.16
CA GLN A 118 -2.43 13.93 -20.04
C GLN A 118 -2.52 12.82 -21.11
N ASN A 119 -3.72 12.29 -21.32
CA ASN A 119 -4.10 11.24 -22.25
C ASN A 119 -3.29 9.94 -22.09
N SER A 120 -2.54 9.77 -21.01
CA SER A 120 -1.65 8.61 -20.85
C SER A 120 -2.37 7.32 -20.54
N ILE A 121 -3.64 7.40 -20.11
CA ILE A 121 -4.45 6.25 -19.70
C ILE A 121 -5.29 5.80 -20.90
N THR A 122 -6.07 6.71 -21.49
CA THR A 122 -6.95 6.39 -22.61
C THR A 122 -6.19 6.08 -23.90
N ASN A 123 -4.98 6.63 -24.10
CA ASN A 123 -4.14 6.25 -25.25
C ASN A 123 -3.64 4.80 -25.19
N LEU A 124 -3.70 4.15 -24.03
CA LEU A 124 -3.43 2.71 -23.88
C LEU A 124 -4.66 1.85 -24.22
N GLY A 125 -5.83 2.48 -24.45
CA GLY A 125 -7.09 1.79 -24.74
C GLY A 125 -7.86 1.33 -23.50
N HIS A 126 -7.49 1.81 -22.30
CA HIS A 126 -8.22 1.46 -21.07
C HIS A 126 -9.60 2.12 -21.03
N GLU A 127 -10.60 1.34 -20.67
CA GLU A 127 -11.98 1.78 -20.47
C GLU A 127 -12.45 1.52 -19.03
N ILE A 128 -13.54 2.17 -18.63
CA ILE A 128 -14.20 1.86 -17.35
C ILE A 128 -14.77 0.44 -17.43
N ASP A 129 -14.69 -0.28 -16.32
CA ASP A 129 -15.07 -1.68 -16.12
C ASP A 129 -14.12 -2.73 -16.70
N ASP A 130 -13.06 -2.30 -17.39
CA ASP A 130 -11.98 -3.20 -17.81
C ASP A 130 -11.28 -3.86 -16.62
N TRP A 131 -10.92 -5.13 -16.77
CA TRP A 131 -10.04 -5.81 -15.85
C TRP A 131 -8.58 -5.60 -16.23
N VAL A 132 -7.76 -5.25 -15.25
CA VAL A 132 -6.30 -5.17 -15.39
C VAL A 132 -5.62 -6.12 -14.41
N ASP A 133 -4.68 -6.92 -14.90
CA ASP A 133 -3.81 -7.74 -14.05
C ASP A 133 -2.76 -6.89 -13.32
N VAL A 134 -2.24 -7.43 -12.22
CA VAL A 134 -1.10 -6.82 -11.51
C VAL A 134 0.09 -6.63 -12.46
N GLY A 135 0.64 -5.40 -12.49
CA GLY A 135 1.74 -5.05 -13.37
C GLY A 135 1.34 -4.56 -14.77
N THR A 136 0.04 -4.56 -15.12
CA THR A 136 -0.44 -3.93 -16.35
C THR A 136 -0.15 -2.43 -16.32
N LEU A 137 0.41 -1.88 -17.40
CA LEU A 137 0.65 -0.45 -17.57
C LEU A 137 -0.69 0.30 -17.58
N LEU A 138 -0.86 1.24 -16.65
CA LEU A 138 -2.07 2.05 -16.50
C LEU A 138 -1.94 3.43 -17.15
N GLY A 139 -0.71 3.95 -17.23
CA GLY A 139 -0.41 5.25 -17.78
C GLY A 139 1.01 5.67 -17.42
N TYR A 140 1.28 6.96 -17.52
CA TYR A 140 2.61 7.51 -17.26
C TYR A 140 2.55 8.57 -16.18
N GLU A 141 3.57 8.59 -15.31
CA GLU A 141 3.75 9.60 -14.28
C GLU A 141 3.83 11.00 -14.89
N GLY A 142 3.16 11.96 -14.26
CA GLY A 142 3.16 13.36 -14.69
C GLY A 142 3.27 14.31 -13.50
N THR A 143 2.81 15.54 -13.73
CA THR A 143 2.75 16.62 -12.75
C THR A 143 1.37 17.28 -12.72
N VAL A 144 0.36 16.59 -13.26
CA VAL A 144 -0.97 17.17 -13.55
C VAL A 144 -1.81 17.27 -12.27
N GLY A 145 -2.47 18.41 -12.10
CA GLY A 145 -3.26 18.74 -10.93
C GLY A 145 -2.40 19.26 -9.78
N CYS A 146 -2.84 18.99 -8.55
CA CYS A 146 -2.20 19.49 -7.34
C CYS A 146 -0.94 18.71 -6.99
N SER A 147 0.16 19.07 -7.64
CA SER A 147 1.43 18.36 -7.56
C SER A 147 2.59 19.35 -7.45
N THR A 148 3.51 19.13 -6.52
CA THR A 148 4.71 19.98 -6.31
C THR A 148 5.87 19.61 -7.23
N GLY A 149 5.74 18.53 -7.99
CA GLY A 149 6.78 17.98 -8.86
C GLY A 149 6.40 16.59 -9.37
N GLN A 150 7.23 15.97 -10.20
CA GLN A 150 6.90 14.66 -10.79
C GLN A 150 6.91 13.56 -9.72
N HIS A 151 5.74 12.97 -9.46
CA HIS A 151 5.54 11.84 -8.54
C HIS A 151 4.20 11.17 -8.80
N LEU A 152 4.04 9.96 -8.29
CA LEU A 152 2.75 9.29 -8.12
C LEU A 152 2.21 9.54 -6.71
N HIS A 153 1.00 10.09 -6.61
CA HIS A 153 0.21 10.04 -5.37
C HIS A 153 -0.63 8.76 -5.37
N LEU A 154 -0.42 7.90 -4.38
CA LEU A 154 -1.09 6.61 -4.22
C LEU A 154 -1.97 6.62 -2.96
N GLU A 155 -3.21 6.16 -3.14
CA GLU A 155 -4.08 5.79 -2.02
C GLU A 155 -4.49 4.33 -2.14
N VAL A 156 -4.52 3.62 -1.01
CA VAL A 156 -5.15 2.30 -0.88
C VAL A 156 -6.18 2.40 0.22
N SER A 157 -7.40 1.95 -0.04
CA SER A 157 -8.49 2.07 0.94
C SER A 157 -9.45 0.90 0.89
N ARG A 158 -10.20 0.73 1.98
CA ARG A 158 -11.45 -0.01 1.96
C ARG A 158 -12.63 0.97 2.01
N PRO A 159 -13.47 1.05 0.96
CA PRO A 159 -14.60 1.95 0.97
C PRO A 159 -15.62 1.55 2.05
N ARG A 160 -16.26 2.55 2.67
CA ARG A 160 -17.38 2.32 3.60
C ARG A 160 -18.65 1.91 2.84
N ASP A 161 -18.79 2.40 1.62
CA ASP A 161 -19.85 2.07 0.67
C ASP A 161 -19.21 1.89 -0.72
N ARG A 162 -19.33 0.69 -1.29
CA ARG A 162 -18.76 0.35 -2.60
C ARG A 162 -19.40 1.13 -3.75
N THR A 163 -20.63 1.62 -3.57
CA THR A 163 -21.32 2.43 -4.59
C THR A 163 -20.90 3.90 -4.57
N ASN A 164 -20.18 4.31 -3.53
CA ASN A 164 -19.68 5.68 -3.34
C ASN A 164 -18.26 5.62 -2.74
N ALA A 165 -17.34 5.02 -3.50
CA ALA A 165 -16.01 4.63 -3.03
C ALA A 165 -14.89 5.66 -3.31
N TRP A 166 -15.14 6.67 -4.15
CA TRP A 166 -14.17 7.71 -4.50
C TRP A 166 -14.84 9.06 -4.71
N ASP A 167 -14.04 10.12 -4.67
CA ASP A 167 -14.51 11.46 -4.98
C ASP A 167 -14.20 11.82 -6.44
N ASN A 168 -15.25 12.14 -7.19
CA ASN A 168 -15.11 12.56 -8.58
C ASN A 168 -14.41 13.91 -8.74
N TYR A 169 -14.31 14.73 -7.70
CA TYR A 169 -13.67 16.03 -7.78
C TYR A 169 -12.17 15.91 -8.05
N ASP A 170 -11.45 15.07 -7.31
CA ASP A 170 -9.98 15.01 -7.32
C ASP A 170 -9.39 13.59 -7.38
N GLY A 171 -10.24 12.55 -7.44
CA GLY A 171 -9.82 11.15 -7.60
C GLY A 171 -9.39 10.45 -6.31
N VAL A 172 -9.63 11.04 -5.15
CA VAL A 172 -9.18 10.45 -3.87
C VAL A 172 -10.18 9.43 -3.31
N LEU A 173 -9.66 8.51 -2.50
CA LEU A 173 -10.43 7.49 -1.77
C LEU A 173 -10.65 7.89 -0.31
N ARG A 174 -9.76 8.69 0.27
CA ARG A 174 -9.73 9.06 1.70
C ARG A 174 -11.03 9.63 2.26
N ARG A 175 -11.88 10.26 1.43
CA ARG A 175 -13.18 10.82 1.86
C ARG A 175 -14.27 9.75 1.97
N HIS A 176 -14.08 8.59 1.36
CA HIS A 176 -15.11 7.56 1.18
C HIS A 176 -14.74 6.20 1.82
N GLY A 177 -13.47 6.02 2.22
CA GLY A 177 -12.98 4.77 2.81
C GLY A 177 -12.14 4.93 4.08
N GLU A 178 -11.77 3.78 4.63
CA GLU A 178 -10.65 3.60 5.57
C GLU A 178 -9.36 3.47 4.74
N LEU A 179 -8.41 4.41 4.87
CA LEU A 179 -7.10 4.30 4.24
C LEU A 179 -6.27 3.18 4.88
N LEU A 180 -5.49 2.49 4.06
CA LEU A 180 -4.74 1.30 4.43
C LEU A 180 -3.25 1.48 4.11
N ASN A 181 -2.41 0.83 4.90
CA ASN A 181 -1.00 0.68 4.63
C ASN A 181 -0.78 -0.54 3.70
N PRO A 182 -0.38 -0.36 2.43
CA PRO A 182 -0.30 -1.47 1.51
C PRO A 182 0.81 -2.46 1.90
N VAL A 183 0.47 -3.73 1.88
CA VAL A 183 1.43 -4.82 2.02
C VAL A 183 2.16 -5.00 0.69
N ILE A 184 3.46 -4.72 0.69
CA ILE A 184 4.25 -4.69 -0.54
C ILE A 184 4.90 -6.06 -0.81
N CYS A 185 4.56 -6.65 -1.95
CA CYS A 185 5.02 -7.99 -2.35
C CYS A 185 6.42 -7.99 -2.97
N SER A 186 6.91 -6.82 -3.40
CA SER A 186 8.17 -6.65 -4.15
C SER A 186 9.25 -5.93 -3.33
N SER A 187 9.09 -5.78 -2.01
CA SER A 187 10.04 -5.07 -1.15
C SER A 187 10.54 -5.92 0.03
N GLY A 188 11.79 -5.67 0.46
CA GLY A 188 12.44 -6.45 1.52
C GLY A 188 11.80 -6.30 2.91
N ASN A 189 11.17 -5.16 3.19
CA ASN A 189 10.45 -4.92 4.45
C ASN A 189 8.94 -5.21 4.35
N GLY A 190 8.45 -5.60 3.18
CA GLY A 190 7.04 -5.90 2.89
C GLY A 190 6.09 -4.70 3.01
N MET A 191 6.62 -3.48 3.03
CA MET A 191 5.88 -2.22 3.09
C MET A 191 6.73 -1.04 2.59
N PHE A 192 6.12 0.13 2.41
CA PHE A 192 6.83 1.37 2.09
C PHE A 192 7.34 2.09 3.33
N ILE A 193 8.64 2.40 3.33
CA ILE A 193 9.31 3.19 4.35
C ILE A 193 9.78 4.49 3.70
N GLU A 194 9.45 5.61 4.32
CA GLU A 194 9.85 6.94 3.83
C GLU A 194 11.37 7.06 3.70
N GLY A 195 11.81 7.74 2.65
CA GLY A 195 13.23 7.93 2.31
C GLY A 195 13.94 6.67 1.78
N GLN A 196 13.25 5.52 1.70
CA GLN A 196 13.81 4.31 1.10
C GLN A 196 13.49 4.25 -0.41
N THR A 197 14.39 3.60 -1.15
CA THR A 197 14.23 3.32 -2.58
C THR A 197 13.98 1.84 -2.79
N TYR A 198 13.05 1.53 -3.70
CA TYR A 198 12.68 0.16 -4.07
C TYR A 198 12.77 -0.02 -5.58
N THR A 199 13.32 -1.16 -6.03
CA THR A 199 13.24 -1.52 -7.45
C THR A 199 11.90 -2.18 -7.75
N ALA A 200 11.13 -1.60 -8.65
CA ALA A 200 9.86 -2.14 -9.08
C ALA A 200 10.06 -3.44 -9.85
N GLY A 201 9.22 -4.41 -9.54
CA GLY A 201 9.29 -5.76 -10.10
C GLY A 201 7.98 -6.49 -9.88
N ASN A 202 7.86 -7.65 -10.52
CA ASN A 202 6.71 -8.53 -10.31
C ASN A 202 6.61 -8.92 -8.84
N CYS A 203 5.39 -9.15 -8.35
CA CYS A 203 5.22 -9.79 -7.05
C CYS A 203 5.92 -11.15 -7.06
N SER A 204 6.83 -11.37 -6.10
CA SER A 204 7.18 -12.74 -5.75
C SER A 204 6.03 -13.31 -4.94
N PHE A 205 5.31 -14.23 -5.56
CA PHE A 205 4.36 -15.11 -4.89
C PHE A 205 5.07 -16.36 -4.34
N ASN A 206 6.39 -16.37 -4.22
CA ASN A 206 7.12 -17.44 -3.57
C ASN A 206 7.69 -16.86 -2.28
N CYS A 207 7.18 -17.31 -1.14
CA CYS A 207 7.74 -16.94 0.15
C CYS A 207 8.65 -18.06 0.67
N ALA A 208 9.46 -17.73 1.67
CA ALA A 208 10.18 -18.76 2.39
C ALA A 208 9.17 -19.73 3.02
N THR A 209 9.47 -21.04 2.98
CA THR A 209 8.59 -22.04 3.60
C THR A 209 8.35 -21.74 5.08
N SER A 210 9.42 -21.38 5.80
CA SER A 210 9.35 -20.97 7.20
C SER A 210 10.33 -19.84 7.50
N LEU A 211 9.98 -18.96 8.45
CA LEU A 211 10.83 -17.89 8.93
C LEU A 211 11.07 -18.01 10.45
N ASN A 212 12.30 -17.74 10.87
CA ASN A 212 12.68 -17.57 12.26
C ASN A 212 13.13 -16.12 12.46
N LEU A 213 12.31 -15.33 13.13
CA LEU A 213 12.48 -13.88 13.25
C LEU A 213 12.94 -13.50 14.67
N SER A 214 13.94 -12.64 14.77
CA SER A 214 14.50 -12.20 16.05
C SER A 214 15.05 -10.78 15.95
N GLY A 215 15.45 -10.21 17.10
CA GLY A 215 16.03 -8.88 17.17
C GLY A 215 14.99 -7.76 17.30
N ASN A 216 15.48 -6.52 17.31
CA ASN A 216 14.64 -5.33 17.43
C ASN A 216 14.12 -4.93 16.05
N VAL A 217 12.82 -4.71 15.94
CA VAL A 217 12.11 -4.37 14.70
C VAL A 217 11.31 -3.10 14.94
N THR A 218 11.25 -2.21 13.95
CA THR A 218 10.36 -1.03 14.02
C THR A 218 9.20 -1.20 13.05
N ASN A 219 9.49 -1.30 11.75
CA ASN A 219 8.49 -1.42 10.70
C ASN A 219 8.81 -2.63 9.83
N SER A 220 7.98 -3.67 9.87
CA SER A 220 8.23 -4.87 9.06
C SER A 220 7.00 -5.72 8.82
N VAL A 221 6.84 -6.13 7.57
CA VAL A 221 5.90 -7.16 7.16
C VAL A 221 6.67 -8.40 6.72
N GLN A 222 6.35 -9.55 7.31
CA GLN A 222 6.98 -10.84 7.04
C GLN A 222 5.92 -11.84 6.56
N ARG A 223 6.26 -12.60 5.53
CA ARG A 223 5.37 -13.58 4.89
C ARG A 223 6.10 -14.92 4.72
N ALA A 224 5.45 -16.01 5.09
CA ALA A 224 5.95 -17.38 4.91
C ALA A 224 4.86 -18.30 4.36
N ASP A 225 5.24 -19.35 3.62
CA ASP A 225 4.27 -20.30 3.08
C ASP A 225 3.60 -21.09 4.21
N ASN A 226 4.39 -21.56 5.18
CA ASN A 226 3.90 -22.42 6.27
C ASN A 226 3.97 -21.72 7.62
N THR A 227 5.18 -21.37 8.08
CA THR A 227 5.39 -21.05 9.50
C THR A 227 6.21 -19.78 9.72
N ILE A 228 5.79 -18.97 10.68
CA ILE A 228 6.63 -17.92 11.26
C ILE A 228 6.81 -18.23 12.74
N SER A 229 8.06 -18.37 13.18
CA SER A 229 8.43 -18.40 14.60
C SER A 229 9.17 -17.10 14.94
N SER A 230 8.79 -16.43 16.02
CA SER A 230 9.39 -15.13 16.34
C SER A 230 9.68 -14.92 17.82
N THR A 231 10.90 -14.40 18.08
CA THR A 231 11.33 -13.75 19.33
C THR A 231 11.55 -12.24 19.14
N ALA A 232 11.08 -11.67 18.02
CA ALA A 232 11.35 -10.28 17.68
C ALA A 232 10.68 -9.31 18.66
N VAL A 233 11.32 -8.16 18.87
CA VAL A 233 10.85 -7.10 19.77
C VAL A 233 10.52 -5.87 18.93
N PHE A 234 9.24 -5.52 18.85
CA PHE A 234 8.80 -4.31 18.17
C PHE A 234 8.99 -3.08 19.06
N SER A 235 9.75 -2.11 18.56
CA SER A 235 10.04 -0.82 19.22
C SER A 235 8.77 0.04 19.32
N ALA A 236 8.78 1.01 20.23
CA ALA A 236 7.65 1.93 20.41
C ALA A 236 7.31 2.65 19.09
N ASP A 237 6.02 2.83 18.84
CA ASP A 237 5.44 3.47 17.64
C ASP A 237 5.65 2.73 16.30
N GLY A 238 6.26 1.55 16.32
CA GLY A 238 6.42 0.68 15.16
C GLY A 238 5.12 0.02 14.70
N THR A 239 5.14 -0.56 13.50
CA THR A 239 4.09 -1.44 13.03
C THR A 239 4.66 -2.74 12.44
N GLY A 240 3.90 -3.82 12.55
CA GLY A 240 4.32 -5.07 11.95
C GLY A 240 3.18 -5.97 11.54
N MET A 241 3.49 -6.84 10.58
CA MET A 241 2.56 -7.90 10.21
C MET A 241 3.29 -9.21 9.93
N TYR A 242 2.79 -10.30 10.48
CA TYR A 242 3.19 -11.66 10.11
C TYR A 242 2.04 -12.33 9.36
N ARG A 243 2.34 -12.90 8.19
CA ARG A 243 1.44 -13.80 7.44
C ARG A 243 2.11 -15.15 7.24
N ALA A 244 1.45 -16.22 7.67
CA ALA A 244 1.92 -17.58 7.44
C ALA A 244 0.75 -18.46 7.02
N GLY A 245 0.95 -19.39 6.07
CA GLY A 245 -0.17 -20.22 5.59
C GLY A 245 -0.69 -21.23 6.61
N THR A 246 0.13 -21.66 7.57
CA THR A 246 -0.23 -22.70 8.55
C THR A 246 -0.25 -22.19 9.98
N GLU A 247 0.85 -21.59 10.44
CA GLU A 247 1.01 -21.28 11.87
C GLU A 247 1.94 -20.08 12.11
N ILE A 248 1.60 -19.27 13.12
CA ILE A 248 2.48 -18.23 13.66
C ILE A 248 2.70 -18.54 15.14
N VAL A 249 3.98 -18.70 15.51
CA VAL A 249 4.42 -19.06 16.86
C VAL A 249 5.17 -17.89 17.49
N PHE A 250 4.59 -17.30 18.53
CA PHE A 250 5.29 -16.34 19.37
C PHE A 250 6.01 -17.09 20.49
N THR A 251 7.34 -17.14 20.39
CA THR A 251 8.17 -17.80 21.39
C THR A 251 8.57 -16.80 22.49
N PRO A 252 8.90 -17.29 23.70
CA PRO A 252 9.37 -16.40 24.78
C PRO A 252 10.52 -15.51 24.30
N GLY A 253 10.36 -14.20 24.47
CA GLY A 253 11.25 -13.19 23.89
C GLY A 253 10.54 -12.27 22.90
N PHE A 254 9.45 -12.74 22.26
CA PHE A 254 8.60 -11.85 21.47
C PHE A 254 7.95 -10.78 22.34
N ALA A 255 7.99 -9.53 21.88
CA ALA A 255 7.32 -8.42 22.51
C ALA A 255 6.88 -7.38 21.49
N ALA A 256 5.69 -6.82 21.68
CA ALA A 256 5.27 -5.60 21.00
C ALA A 256 5.11 -4.50 22.06
N SER A 257 5.90 -3.43 21.93
CA SER A 257 5.84 -2.30 22.85
C SER A 257 4.48 -1.61 22.79
N ARG A 258 4.12 -0.89 23.86
CA ARG A 258 2.90 -0.06 23.88
C ARG A 258 2.91 0.91 22.68
N GLY A 259 1.79 1.01 21.97
CA GLY A 259 1.64 1.86 20.78
C GLY A 259 1.90 1.13 19.46
N VAL A 260 2.49 -0.06 19.48
CA VAL A 260 2.72 -0.85 18.27
C VAL A 260 1.39 -1.38 17.71
N MET A 261 1.17 -1.17 16.42
CA MET A 261 0.15 -1.91 15.67
C MET A 261 0.77 -3.15 15.04
N PHE A 262 0.47 -4.31 15.61
CA PHE A 262 0.96 -5.59 15.13
C PHE A 262 -0.21 -6.50 14.71
N THR A 263 -0.11 -7.10 13.52
CA THR A 263 -1.14 -8.00 12.98
C THR A 263 -0.53 -9.38 12.67
N ALA A 264 -1.20 -10.45 13.09
CA ALA A 264 -0.82 -11.82 12.75
C ALA A 264 -1.98 -12.49 12.02
N GLN A 265 -1.72 -13.04 10.83
CA GLN A 265 -2.74 -13.67 10.00
C GLN A 265 -2.27 -15.04 9.53
N VAL A 266 -3.10 -16.06 9.78
CA VAL A 266 -2.94 -17.36 9.12
C VAL A 266 -3.61 -17.24 7.75
N LYS A 267 -2.82 -16.88 6.76
CA LYS A 267 -3.22 -16.62 5.36
C LYS A 267 -2.07 -17.08 4.48
N THR A 268 -2.35 -17.76 3.37
CA THR A 268 -1.26 -18.15 2.47
C THR A 268 -0.54 -16.89 1.99
N CYS A 269 0.76 -17.03 1.76
CA CYS A 269 1.63 -15.89 1.53
C CYS A 269 1.29 -15.06 0.26
N ASN A 270 0.45 -15.62 -0.61
CA ASN A 270 0.07 -15.13 -1.93
C ASN A 270 -1.39 -14.71 -2.05
N GLN A 271 -2.19 -14.99 -1.03
CA GLN A 271 -3.62 -14.74 -1.12
C GLN A 271 -3.89 -13.25 -1.00
N ASN A 272 -4.55 -12.70 -2.02
CA ASN A 272 -5.15 -11.36 -1.99
C ASN A 272 -6.40 -11.33 -1.12
#